data_AF-A0A0P9LT50-F1
#
_entry.id   AF-A0A0P9LT50-F1
#
_cell.length_a   1.000
_cell.length_b   1.000
_cell.length_c   1.000
_cell.angle_alpha   90.00
_cell.angle_beta   90.00
_cell.angle_gamma   90.00
#
_symmetry.space_group_name_H-M   'P 1'
#
loop_
_entity.id
_entity.type
_entity.pdbx_description
1 polymer ?
#
loop_
_entity_poly.entity_id
_entity_poly.type
_entity_poly.pdbx_seq_one_letter_code
_entity_poly.pdbx_strand_id
1 'polypeptide(L)'
;MAETLDEYRGNYRYNLMDENLRRFSAEVPQIWQWDDHEVTNNWSPSKQLDDRYKVKDIQLLSTRARQAYLEYAPLRLQAADNGGRIYRKIPYGPMLEVFVLDMRSYRDGNDANLADKPGPTTAFMGREQLDWLKRELNGSRAQWKVIAADMPIGLGVPDGEVSPGVARWEAIANGNDGPALGRELEVAELLGYLREQKIRDCVWLTADVYYCAAHHYQPDRAVFQDFDPFWEFVAGPLNAGSYGPNVLDKTFGPELVFQKAPPAQNTSPFAGYQFFGEVNIDGQSGEMTVALRDLDGVSVFERTLQPVKEVSRIV
;
A
#
# COMPACT_ATOMS: atom_id res chain seq x y z
N MET A 1 -2.04 -10.35 20.73
CA MET A 1 -0.82 -10.78 20.03
C MET A 1 -0.93 -12.28 19.84
N ALA A 2 -0.51 -12.80 18.69
CA ALA A 2 -0.49 -14.23 18.41
C ALA A 2 0.97 -14.68 18.30
N GLU A 3 1.28 -15.86 18.83
CA GLU A 3 2.62 -16.43 18.80
C GLU A 3 2.62 -17.82 18.15
N THR A 4 1.52 -18.55 18.30
CA THR A 4 1.28 -19.87 17.72
C THR A 4 0.42 -19.77 16.47
N LEU A 5 0.52 -20.76 15.57
CA LEU A 5 -0.33 -20.84 14.39
C LEU A 5 -1.83 -20.84 14.75
N ASP A 6 -2.22 -21.53 15.81
CA ASP A 6 -3.63 -21.59 16.23
C ASP A 6 -4.16 -20.26 16.78
N GLU A 7 -3.30 -19.44 17.40
CA GLU A 7 -3.65 -18.06 17.79
C GLU A 7 -3.80 -17.16 16.56
N TYR A 8 -2.91 -17.25 15.56
CA TYR A 8 -3.08 -16.52 14.29
C TYR A 8 -4.38 -16.91 13.58
N ARG A 9 -4.67 -18.21 13.47
CA ARG A 9 -5.97 -18.72 12.97
C ARG A 9 -7.14 -18.25 13.84
N GLY A 10 -6.93 -18.13 15.15
CA GLY A 10 -7.90 -17.60 16.11
C GLY A 10 -8.26 -16.15 15.81
N ASN A 11 -7.28 -15.30 15.50
CA ASN A 11 -7.50 -13.89 15.14
C ASN A 11 -8.36 -13.74 13.87
N TYR A 12 -8.13 -14.57 12.85
CA TYR A 12 -9.00 -14.59 11.66
C TYR A 12 -10.42 -15.05 12.01
N ARG A 13 -10.56 -16.16 12.76
CA ARG A 13 -11.87 -16.67 13.19
C ARG A 13 -12.64 -15.63 13.99
N TYR A 14 -11.97 -14.92 14.89
CA TYR A 14 -12.59 -13.87 15.70
C TYR A 14 -13.26 -12.79 14.83
N ASN A 15 -12.54 -12.24 13.84
CA ASN A 15 -13.12 -11.26 12.92
C ASN A 15 -14.27 -11.86 12.10
N LEU A 16 -14.12 -13.11 11.63
CA LEU A 16 -15.15 -13.83 10.88
C LEU A 16 -16.34 -14.30 11.73
N MET A 17 -16.37 -14.04 13.04
CA MET A 17 -17.57 -14.22 13.87
C MET A 17 -18.55 -13.05 13.74
N ASP A 18 -18.09 -11.88 13.30
CA ASP A 18 -18.93 -10.70 13.12
C ASP A 18 -19.96 -10.90 12.01
N GLU A 19 -21.23 -10.59 12.30
CA GLU A 19 -22.33 -10.81 11.35
C GLU A 19 -22.22 -9.90 10.12
N ASN A 20 -21.77 -8.65 10.27
CA ASN A 20 -21.66 -7.70 9.16
C ASN A 20 -20.53 -8.12 8.22
N LEU A 21 -19.37 -8.51 8.76
CA LEU A 21 -18.25 -8.99 7.95
C LEU A 21 -18.61 -10.27 7.20
N ARG A 22 -19.32 -11.20 7.84
CA ARG A 22 -19.80 -12.43 7.18
C ARG A 22 -20.78 -12.15 6.07
N ARG A 23 -21.76 -11.25 6.28
CA ARG A 23 -22.72 -10.85 5.24
C ARG A 23 -22.01 -10.21 4.05
N PHE A 24 -21.12 -9.24 4.32
CA PHE A 24 -20.31 -8.61 3.28
C PHE A 24 -19.50 -9.64 2.48
N SER A 25 -18.87 -10.59 3.17
CA SER A 25 -18.06 -11.64 2.55
C SER A 25 -18.86 -12.67 1.75
N ALA A 26 -20.16 -12.84 2.06
CA ALA A 26 -21.04 -13.71 1.30
C ALA A 26 -21.53 -13.08 -0.02
N GLU A 27 -21.52 -11.76 -0.12
CA GLU A 27 -22.12 -11.00 -1.23
C GLU A 27 -21.08 -10.32 -2.13
N VAL A 28 -19.92 -9.97 -1.58
CA VAL A 28 -18.90 -9.17 -2.27
C VAL A 28 -17.63 -10.00 -2.46
N PRO A 29 -17.19 -10.25 -3.71
CA PRO A 29 -15.88 -10.83 -3.97
C PRO A 29 -14.76 -9.91 -3.44
N GLN A 30 -13.83 -10.48 -2.68
CA GLN A 30 -12.77 -9.72 -2.02
C GLN A 30 -11.39 -10.04 -2.60
N ILE A 31 -10.58 -9.00 -2.72
CA ILE A 31 -9.18 -9.06 -3.10
C ILE A 31 -8.38 -8.71 -1.85
N TRP A 32 -7.80 -9.70 -1.17
CA TRP A 32 -7.04 -9.46 0.06
C TRP A 32 -5.58 -9.11 -0.24
N GLN A 33 -5.07 -8.11 0.44
CA GLN A 33 -3.66 -7.76 0.54
C GLN A 33 -3.34 -7.73 2.03
N TRP A 34 -2.20 -8.25 2.42
CA TRP A 34 -1.76 -8.18 3.80
C TRP A 34 -0.84 -6.99 4.03
N ASP A 35 -0.65 -6.66 5.29
CA ASP A 35 0.26 -5.66 5.78
C ASP A 35 1.05 -6.23 6.99
N ASP A 36 1.63 -5.38 7.82
CA ASP A 36 2.34 -5.78 9.03
C ASP A 36 1.47 -6.49 10.08
N HIS A 37 0.24 -6.02 10.30
CA HIS A 37 -0.62 -6.45 11.40
C HIS A 37 -1.13 -7.89 11.28
N GLU A 38 -1.01 -8.52 10.11
CA GLU A 38 -1.15 -9.97 9.95
C GLU A 38 -0.09 -10.74 10.75
N VAL A 39 1.10 -10.13 10.98
CA VAL A 39 2.18 -10.67 11.81
C VAL A 39 2.26 -9.97 13.16
N THR A 40 2.62 -8.69 13.15
CA THR A 40 2.71 -7.76 14.29
C THR A 40 3.01 -6.35 13.77
N ASN A 41 2.61 -5.32 14.53
CA ASN A 41 2.87 -3.90 14.21
C ASN A 41 4.32 -3.63 13.78
N ASN A 42 4.47 -2.91 12.67
CA ASN A 42 5.69 -2.60 11.92
C ASN A 42 6.57 -3.82 11.65
N TRP A 43 5.98 -4.94 11.23
CA TRP A 43 6.74 -6.14 10.91
C TRP A 43 7.67 -5.90 9.72
N SER A 44 8.95 -6.19 9.97
CA SER A 44 10.02 -6.38 8.99
C SER A 44 10.97 -7.48 9.50
N PRO A 45 11.90 -7.99 8.66
CA PRO A 45 12.88 -8.98 9.09
C PRO A 45 13.76 -8.58 10.28
N SER A 46 13.92 -7.28 10.56
CA SER A 46 14.72 -6.76 11.68
C SER A 46 13.91 -6.48 12.96
N LYS A 47 12.59 -6.74 12.97
CA LYS A 47 11.71 -6.39 14.08
C LYS A 47 12.19 -7.02 15.39
N GLN A 48 12.41 -6.16 16.38
CA GLN A 48 12.65 -6.58 17.76
C GLN A 48 11.33 -6.66 18.51
N LEU A 49 11.04 -7.83 19.08
CA LEU A 49 9.80 -8.10 19.80
C LEU A 49 9.97 -7.74 21.28
N ASP A 50 9.04 -6.93 21.81
CA ASP A 50 9.04 -6.53 23.22
C ASP A 50 8.66 -7.67 24.19
N ASP A 51 8.79 -7.43 25.49
CA ASP A 51 8.65 -8.42 26.56
C ASP A 51 7.27 -9.07 26.68
N ARG A 52 6.28 -8.57 25.95
CA ARG A 52 4.96 -9.20 25.90
C ARG A 52 5.03 -10.52 25.11
N TYR A 53 5.97 -10.65 24.18
CA TYR A 53 6.20 -11.88 23.40
C TYR A 53 7.13 -12.86 24.13
N LYS A 54 6.72 -14.13 24.19
CA LYS A 54 7.54 -15.26 24.64
C LYS A 54 8.44 -15.79 23.52
N VAL A 55 7.92 -15.84 22.30
CA VAL A 55 8.65 -16.20 21.08
C VAL A 55 9.28 -14.94 20.51
N LYS A 56 10.62 -14.87 20.53
CA LYS A 56 11.39 -13.73 20.02
C LYS A 56 11.88 -13.89 18.59
N ASP A 57 11.55 -15.00 17.95
CA ASP A 57 11.91 -15.29 16.56
C ASP A 57 10.85 -14.71 15.62
N ILE A 58 11.14 -13.55 15.03
CA ILE A 58 10.23 -12.87 14.11
C ILE A 58 9.97 -13.69 12.84
N GLN A 59 10.94 -14.48 12.36
CA GLN A 59 10.78 -15.29 11.16
C GLN A 59 9.84 -16.47 11.41
N LEU A 60 9.89 -17.04 12.62
CA LEU A 60 8.93 -18.05 13.03
C LEU A 60 7.51 -17.48 13.14
N LEU A 61 7.36 -16.27 13.69
CA LEU A 61 6.06 -15.60 13.77
C LEU A 61 5.49 -15.27 12.38
N SER A 62 6.30 -14.68 11.49
CA SER A 62 5.87 -14.35 10.13
C SER A 62 5.51 -15.59 9.33
N THR A 63 6.24 -16.71 9.50
CA THR A 63 5.90 -17.98 8.85
C THR A 63 4.52 -18.50 9.29
N ARG A 64 4.23 -18.45 10.60
CA ARG A 64 2.93 -18.87 11.15
C ARG A 64 1.80 -17.96 10.72
N ALA A 65 2.01 -16.64 10.80
CA ALA A 65 1.09 -15.62 10.36
C ALA A 65 0.74 -15.78 8.87
N ARG A 66 1.75 -15.94 8.01
CA ARG A 66 1.57 -16.15 6.57
C ARG A 66 0.80 -17.43 6.28
N GLN A 67 1.08 -18.51 7.00
CA GLN A 67 0.30 -19.73 6.85
C GLN A 67 -1.19 -19.48 7.18
N ALA A 68 -1.48 -18.82 8.30
CA ALA A 68 -2.86 -18.49 8.67
C ALA A 68 -3.51 -17.54 7.64
N TYR A 69 -2.80 -16.52 7.15
CA TYR A 69 -3.29 -15.64 6.10
C TYR A 69 -3.70 -16.43 4.85
N LEU A 70 -2.85 -17.34 4.36
CA LEU A 70 -3.16 -18.14 3.16
C LEU A 70 -4.28 -19.17 3.37
N GLU A 71 -4.55 -19.58 4.62
CA GLU A 71 -5.66 -20.47 4.95
C GLU A 71 -7.02 -19.75 5.00
N TYR A 72 -7.04 -18.44 5.32
CA TYR A 72 -8.27 -17.66 5.51
C TYR A 72 -8.55 -16.65 4.39
N ALA A 73 -7.52 -16.15 3.72
CA ALA A 73 -7.68 -15.23 2.60
C ALA A 73 -8.26 -15.97 1.38
N PRO A 74 -9.21 -15.37 0.64
CA PRO A 74 -9.81 -15.96 -0.56
C PRO A 74 -8.84 -15.88 -1.76
N LEU A 75 -7.66 -16.49 -1.65
CA LEU A 75 -6.61 -16.47 -2.64
C LEU A 75 -6.52 -17.80 -3.38
N ARG A 76 -6.26 -17.72 -4.69
CA ARG A 76 -5.93 -18.91 -5.48
C ARG A 76 -4.43 -19.19 -5.38
N LEU A 77 -4.06 -20.25 -4.67
CA LEU A 77 -2.69 -20.74 -4.62
C LEU A 77 -2.34 -21.42 -5.95
N GLN A 78 -1.24 -21.04 -6.59
CA GLN A 78 -0.71 -21.75 -7.77
C GLN A 78 0.62 -22.42 -7.44
N ALA A 79 0.88 -23.57 -8.06
CA ALA A 79 2.14 -24.30 -7.84
C ALA A 79 3.37 -23.46 -8.24
N ALA A 80 3.25 -22.63 -9.28
CA ALA A 80 4.30 -21.71 -9.72
C ALA A 80 4.62 -20.60 -8.70
N ASP A 81 3.73 -20.38 -7.73
CA ASP A 81 3.89 -19.34 -6.70
C ASP A 81 4.67 -19.83 -5.46
N ASN A 82 5.34 -21.00 -5.54
CA ASN A 82 6.16 -21.58 -4.46
C ASN A 82 5.48 -21.61 -3.08
N GLY A 83 4.16 -21.79 -3.02
CA GLY A 83 3.41 -21.83 -1.76
C GLY A 83 2.71 -20.53 -1.37
N GLY A 84 2.20 -19.77 -2.34
CA GLY A 84 1.17 -18.75 -2.12
C GLY A 84 1.67 -17.32 -2.14
N ARG A 85 2.37 -16.93 -3.22
CA ARG A 85 2.64 -15.53 -3.55
C ARG A 85 1.39 -14.66 -3.37
N ILE A 86 1.57 -13.51 -2.72
CA ILE A 86 0.48 -12.55 -2.43
C ILE A 86 0.37 -11.51 -3.55
N TYR A 87 1.48 -10.98 -4.05
CA TYR A 87 1.43 -10.04 -5.16
C TYR A 87 0.91 -10.72 -6.44
N ARG A 88 0.02 -10.04 -7.15
CA ARG A 88 -0.68 -10.61 -8.30
C ARG A 88 -1.39 -9.54 -9.12
N LYS A 89 -1.82 -9.94 -10.31
CA LYS A 89 -2.54 -9.09 -11.25
C LYS A 89 -3.93 -9.64 -11.50
N ILE A 90 -4.94 -8.77 -11.45
CA ILE A 90 -6.34 -9.12 -11.63
C ILE A 90 -6.91 -8.25 -12.76
N PRO A 91 -7.11 -8.80 -13.97
CA PRO A 91 -7.73 -8.07 -15.06
C PRO A 91 -9.26 -8.01 -14.85
N TYR A 92 -9.85 -6.87 -15.20
CA TYR A 92 -11.28 -6.64 -15.18
C TYR A 92 -11.73 -5.95 -16.48
N GLY A 93 -11.89 -6.78 -17.51
CA GLY A 93 -12.24 -6.31 -18.86
C GLY A 93 -11.17 -5.37 -19.45
N PRO A 94 -11.55 -4.51 -20.43
CA PRO A 94 -10.62 -3.56 -21.04
C PRO A 94 -10.39 -2.30 -20.19
N MET A 95 -11.17 -2.10 -19.12
CA MET A 95 -11.16 -0.84 -18.38
C MET A 95 -10.18 -0.82 -17.22
N LEU A 96 -9.96 -1.96 -16.56
CA LEU A 96 -9.24 -2.00 -15.30
C LEU A 96 -8.33 -3.22 -15.24
N GLU A 97 -7.11 -3.00 -14.79
CA GLU A 97 -6.24 -4.05 -14.29
C GLU A 97 -5.71 -3.63 -12.92
N VAL A 98 -5.90 -4.50 -11.92
CA VAL A 98 -5.46 -4.27 -10.54
C VAL A 98 -4.16 -5.03 -10.28
N PHE A 99 -3.13 -4.31 -9.88
CA PHE A 99 -1.83 -4.82 -9.50
C PHE A 99 -1.76 -4.77 -7.98
N VAL A 100 -2.00 -5.92 -7.35
CA VAL A 100 -1.92 -6.04 -5.89
C VAL A 100 -0.48 -6.36 -5.53
N LEU A 101 0.12 -5.51 -4.70
CA LEU A 101 1.50 -5.66 -4.27
C LEU A 101 1.62 -6.48 -2.99
N ASP A 102 2.86 -6.82 -2.65
CA ASP A 102 3.26 -7.32 -1.33
C ASP A 102 4.52 -6.54 -0.95
N MET A 103 4.39 -5.52 -0.10
CA MET A 103 5.54 -4.70 0.31
C MET A 103 6.04 -5.13 1.70
N ARG A 104 5.73 -6.39 2.09
CA ARG A 104 6.11 -6.98 3.38
C ARG A 104 7.03 -8.19 3.25
N SER A 105 6.72 -9.13 2.35
CA SER A 105 7.50 -10.36 2.21
C SER A 105 8.94 -10.16 1.71
N TYR A 106 9.17 -9.08 0.96
CA TYR A 106 10.38 -8.91 0.13
C TYR A 106 11.25 -7.71 0.53
N ARG A 107 10.81 -6.95 1.54
CA ARG A 107 11.56 -5.82 2.09
C ARG A 107 12.71 -6.28 3.00
N ASP A 108 13.70 -5.42 3.16
CA ASP A 108 14.66 -5.55 4.26
C ASP A 108 14.10 -4.96 5.56
N GLY A 109 14.91 -5.02 6.62
CA GLY A 109 14.58 -4.48 7.93
C GLY A 109 14.38 -2.97 7.95
N ASN A 110 13.63 -2.51 8.93
CA ASN A 110 13.47 -1.09 9.22
C ASN A 110 14.77 -0.51 9.79
N ASP A 111 15.34 0.45 9.07
CA ASP A 111 16.58 1.15 9.40
C ASP A 111 16.41 2.67 9.23
N ALA A 112 17.53 3.41 9.12
CA ALA A 112 17.51 4.85 8.89
C ALA A 112 16.98 5.23 7.48
N ASN A 113 16.87 4.29 6.54
CA ASN A 113 16.35 4.47 5.19
C ASN A 113 17.09 5.52 4.32
N LEU A 114 18.42 5.63 4.49
CA LEU A 114 19.25 6.68 3.85
C LEU A 114 20.37 6.13 2.94
N ALA A 115 20.33 4.85 2.57
CA ALA A 115 21.33 4.30 1.66
C ALA A 115 21.28 4.97 0.28
N ASP A 116 22.43 5.33 -0.28
CA ASP A 116 22.53 6.11 -1.51
C ASP A 116 22.59 5.28 -2.81
N LYS A 117 22.57 3.94 -2.67
CA LYS A 117 22.67 3.00 -3.78
C LYS A 117 21.72 1.83 -3.59
N PRO A 118 21.16 1.29 -4.69
CA PRO A 118 20.37 0.07 -4.64
C PRO A 118 21.17 -1.11 -4.05
N GLY A 119 20.53 -1.89 -3.19
CA GLY A 119 21.07 -3.08 -2.56
C GLY A 119 20.01 -3.79 -1.71
N PRO A 120 20.38 -4.88 -1.01
CA PRO A 120 19.45 -5.62 -0.16
C PRO A 120 18.72 -4.72 0.85
N THR A 121 19.45 -3.83 1.53
CA THR A 121 18.90 -2.93 2.56
C THR A 121 17.94 -1.86 2.02
N THR A 122 17.88 -1.67 0.70
CA THR A 122 16.96 -0.72 0.04
C THR A 122 15.72 -1.41 -0.54
N ALA A 123 15.62 -2.74 -0.42
CA ALA A 123 14.48 -3.48 -0.92
C ALA A 123 13.21 -3.16 -0.11
N PHE A 124 12.10 -2.97 -0.81
CA PHE A 124 10.78 -2.81 -0.21
C PHE A 124 9.76 -3.76 -0.85
N MET A 125 9.61 -3.66 -2.17
CA MET A 125 8.94 -4.68 -2.99
C MET A 125 9.89 -5.82 -3.35
N GLY A 126 11.20 -5.55 -3.35
CA GLY A 126 12.23 -6.49 -3.76
C GLY A 126 12.28 -6.70 -5.27
N ARG A 127 13.45 -7.17 -5.73
CA ARG A 127 13.80 -7.19 -7.14
C ARG A 127 12.83 -7.99 -8.01
N GLU A 128 12.43 -9.17 -7.55
CA GLU A 128 11.54 -10.07 -8.29
C GLU A 128 10.16 -9.44 -8.54
N GLN A 129 9.54 -8.89 -7.51
CA GLN A 129 8.24 -8.22 -7.62
C GLN A 129 8.34 -6.95 -8.45
N LEU A 130 9.40 -6.15 -8.29
CA LEU A 130 9.58 -4.92 -9.06
C LEU A 130 9.76 -5.21 -10.56
N ASP A 131 10.52 -6.24 -10.93
CA ASP A 131 10.65 -6.66 -12.33
C ASP A 131 9.36 -7.28 -12.88
N TRP A 132 8.63 -8.04 -12.07
CA TRP A 132 7.30 -8.50 -12.41
C TRP A 132 6.35 -7.32 -12.68
N LEU A 133 6.30 -6.33 -11.78
CA LEU A 133 5.40 -5.19 -11.88
C LEU A 133 5.66 -4.38 -13.15
N LYS A 134 6.93 -4.06 -13.44
CA LYS A 134 7.34 -3.38 -14.67
C LYS A 134 6.88 -4.15 -15.92
N ARG A 135 7.13 -5.47 -15.97
CA ARG A 135 6.74 -6.31 -17.10
C ARG A 135 5.23 -6.34 -17.29
N GLU A 136 4.48 -6.56 -16.21
CA GLU A 136 3.03 -6.69 -16.28
C GLU A 136 2.35 -5.35 -16.64
N LEU A 137 2.83 -4.23 -16.09
CA LEU A 137 2.34 -2.88 -16.44
C LEU A 137 2.60 -2.55 -17.91
N ASN A 138 3.79 -2.88 -18.43
CA ASN A 138 4.12 -2.69 -19.85
C ASN A 138 3.30 -3.58 -20.79
N GLY A 139 2.98 -4.80 -20.32
CA GLY A 139 2.11 -5.74 -21.02
C GLY A 139 0.62 -5.37 -20.99
N SER A 140 0.21 -4.52 -20.05
CA SER A 140 -1.19 -4.17 -19.85
C SER A 140 -1.78 -3.41 -21.04
N ARG A 141 -3.05 -3.68 -21.33
CA ARG A 141 -3.86 -2.96 -22.33
C ARG A 141 -5.12 -2.35 -21.71
N ALA A 142 -5.27 -2.47 -20.39
CA ALA A 142 -6.38 -1.85 -19.69
C ALA A 142 -6.23 -0.33 -19.71
N GLN A 143 -7.36 0.38 -19.79
CA GLN A 143 -7.39 1.83 -19.63
C GLN A 143 -6.70 2.22 -18.32
N TRP A 144 -7.24 1.78 -17.18
CA TRP A 144 -6.69 2.07 -15.87
C TRP A 144 -5.83 0.94 -15.32
N LYS A 145 -4.68 1.31 -14.75
CA LYS A 145 -3.75 0.43 -14.06
C LYS A 145 -3.74 0.84 -12.59
N VAL A 146 -4.54 0.16 -11.78
CA VAL A 146 -4.64 0.46 -10.34
C VAL A 146 -3.56 -0.33 -9.62
N ILE A 147 -2.67 0.37 -8.92
CA ILE A 147 -1.62 -0.22 -8.09
C ILE A 147 -2.14 -0.18 -6.64
N ALA A 148 -2.54 -1.34 -6.13
CA ALA A 148 -2.95 -1.50 -4.74
C ALA A 148 -1.70 -1.81 -3.90
N ALA A 149 -1.31 -0.86 -3.06
CA ALA A 149 -0.09 -0.92 -2.28
C ALA A 149 -0.46 -0.82 -0.79
N ASP A 150 0.13 -1.67 0.05
CA ASP A 150 -0.16 -1.69 1.48
C ASP A 150 0.31 -0.40 2.16
N MET A 151 1.44 0.16 1.71
CA MET A 151 2.05 1.38 2.26
C MET A 151 1.95 2.59 1.32
N PRO A 152 1.84 3.82 1.87
CA PRO A 152 1.87 5.05 1.09
C PRO A 152 3.27 5.37 0.54
N ILE A 153 3.30 6.14 -0.55
CA ILE A 153 4.55 6.47 -1.26
C ILE A 153 5.31 7.58 -0.56
N GLY A 154 4.64 8.70 -0.29
CA GLY A 154 5.27 9.94 0.19
C GLY A 154 5.01 10.26 1.65
N LEU A 155 4.21 9.47 2.36
CA LEU A 155 3.95 9.70 3.78
C LEU A 155 5.03 9.05 4.65
N GLY A 156 5.63 9.84 5.53
CA GLY A 156 6.56 9.34 6.53
C GLY A 156 5.83 8.55 7.61
N VAL A 157 6.25 7.30 7.84
CA VAL A 157 5.78 6.44 8.94
C VAL A 157 6.99 6.06 9.79
N PRO A 158 7.20 6.67 10.98
CA PRO A 158 8.33 6.36 11.84
C PRO A 158 8.11 5.08 12.67
N ASP A 159 9.19 4.32 12.91
CA ASP A 159 9.25 3.10 13.72
C ASP A 159 10.25 3.24 14.88
N GLY A 160 10.17 4.39 15.56
CA GLY A 160 11.09 4.77 16.62
C GLY A 160 12.45 5.23 16.09
N GLU A 161 13.53 4.82 16.75
CA GLU A 161 14.90 5.26 16.43
C GLU A 161 15.85 4.07 16.27
N VAL A 162 16.80 4.18 15.34
CA VAL A 162 17.93 3.24 15.23
C VAL A 162 19.06 3.59 16.21
N SER A 163 19.19 4.87 16.53
CA SER A 163 20.08 5.43 17.55
C SER A 163 19.52 6.80 17.98
N PRO A 164 19.92 7.36 19.14
CA PRO A 164 19.36 8.62 19.63
C PRO A 164 19.39 9.74 18.57
N GLY A 165 18.21 10.25 18.20
CA GLY A 165 18.05 11.30 17.19
C GLY A 165 18.11 10.84 15.73
N VAL A 166 18.18 9.53 15.47
CA VAL A 166 18.13 8.96 14.11
C VAL A 166 16.88 8.10 14.00
N ALA A 167 15.89 8.63 13.28
CA ALA A 167 14.62 7.95 13.04
C ALA A 167 14.85 6.60 12.34
N ARG A 168 14.07 5.61 12.76
CA ARG A 168 13.85 4.36 12.02
C ARG A 168 12.58 4.54 11.19
N TRP A 169 12.59 4.11 9.94
CA TRP A 169 11.43 4.29 9.05
C TRP A 169 10.74 2.98 8.72
N GLU A 170 9.41 3.02 8.68
CA GLU A 170 8.55 1.92 8.27
C GLU A 170 8.09 2.05 6.81
N ALA A 171 7.73 3.26 6.38
CA ALA A 171 7.25 3.52 5.02
C ALA A 171 8.36 3.65 3.97
N ILE A 172 7.97 3.79 2.71
CA ILE A 172 8.87 4.10 1.58
C ILE A 172 9.65 5.38 1.89
N ALA A 173 8.93 6.44 2.26
CA ALA A 173 9.49 7.74 2.59
C ALA A 173 10.50 7.64 3.74
N ASN A 174 11.61 8.37 3.60
CA ASN A 174 12.70 8.41 4.60
C ASN A 174 12.77 9.73 5.38
N GLY A 175 11.82 10.66 5.15
CA GLY A 175 11.76 11.96 5.81
C GLY A 175 12.92 12.88 5.45
N ASN A 176 13.72 12.52 4.44
CA ASN A 176 14.71 13.36 3.85
C ASN A 176 14.11 13.95 2.57
N ASP A 177 13.71 15.22 2.65
CA ASP A 177 13.17 16.07 1.57
C ASP A 177 14.13 16.26 0.36
N GLY A 178 15.15 15.41 0.20
CA GLY A 178 16.21 15.48 -0.79
C GLY A 178 16.04 14.51 -1.96
N PRO A 179 17.14 14.08 -2.60
CA PRO A 179 17.10 13.03 -3.61
C PRO A 179 16.57 11.71 -3.03
N ALA A 180 16.02 10.86 -3.90
CA ALA A 180 15.56 9.54 -3.50
C ALA A 180 16.71 8.72 -2.86
N LEU A 181 16.47 8.21 -1.66
CA LEU A 181 17.40 7.36 -0.91
C LEU A 181 16.67 6.16 -0.31
N GLY A 182 17.44 5.14 0.07
CA GLY A 182 16.91 3.96 0.72
C GLY A 182 15.84 3.28 -0.14
N ARG A 183 14.69 3.00 0.45
CA ARG A 183 13.55 2.31 -0.16
C ARG A 183 12.82 3.14 -1.20
N GLU A 184 13.02 4.46 -1.24
CA GLU A 184 12.49 5.32 -2.31
C GLU A 184 13.13 4.98 -3.66
N LEU A 185 14.32 4.37 -3.68
CA LEU A 185 15.02 4.02 -4.92
C LEU A 185 14.23 3.03 -5.79
N GLU A 186 13.50 2.08 -5.20
CA GLU A 186 12.63 1.16 -5.96
C GLU A 186 11.44 1.88 -6.59
N VAL A 187 10.87 2.88 -5.90
CA VAL A 187 9.79 3.71 -6.43
C VAL A 187 10.32 4.65 -7.52
N ALA A 188 11.47 5.28 -7.31
CA ALA A 188 12.13 6.10 -8.32
C ALA A 188 12.42 5.31 -9.60
N GLU A 189 12.94 4.08 -9.48
CA GLU A 189 13.15 3.18 -10.62
C GLU A 189 11.83 2.85 -11.34
N LEU A 190 10.77 2.50 -10.60
CA LEU A 190 9.48 2.19 -11.16
C LEU A 190 8.90 3.39 -11.93
N LEU A 191 8.85 4.55 -11.29
CA LEU A 191 8.27 5.76 -11.86
C LEU A 191 9.01 6.21 -13.13
N GLY A 192 10.35 6.15 -13.14
CA GLY A 192 11.16 6.42 -14.32
C GLY A 192 10.89 5.43 -15.46
N TYR A 193 10.74 4.14 -15.13
CA TYR A 193 10.37 3.11 -16.10
C TYR A 193 8.98 3.37 -16.71
N LEU A 194 7.97 3.72 -15.90
CA LEU A 194 6.63 4.04 -16.40
C LEU A 194 6.68 5.21 -17.39
N ARG A 195 7.43 6.26 -17.05
CA ARG A 195 7.64 7.42 -17.93
C ARG A 195 8.31 7.02 -19.24
N GLU A 196 9.43 6.31 -19.16
CA GLU A 196 10.22 5.88 -20.33
C GLU A 196 9.40 5.00 -21.29
N GLN A 197 8.68 4.03 -20.75
CA GLN A 197 7.83 3.12 -21.53
C GLN A 197 6.48 3.74 -21.92
N LYS A 198 6.22 4.98 -21.48
CA LYS A 198 4.95 5.71 -21.70
C LYS A 198 3.74 4.91 -21.21
N ILE A 199 3.88 4.27 -20.05
CA ILE A 199 2.79 3.57 -19.37
C ILE A 199 1.97 4.63 -18.63
N ARG A 200 0.73 4.83 -19.06
CA ARG A 200 -0.18 5.88 -18.60
C ARG A 200 -1.33 5.31 -17.77
N ASP A 201 -2.08 6.21 -17.15
CA ASP A 201 -3.30 5.91 -16.38
C ASP A 201 -3.06 4.99 -15.18
N CYS A 202 -1.92 5.20 -14.52
CA CYS A 202 -1.60 4.55 -13.25
C CYS A 202 -2.17 5.36 -12.08
N VAL A 203 -2.89 4.68 -11.17
CA VAL A 203 -3.43 5.27 -9.93
C VAL A 203 -3.01 4.38 -8.77
N TRP A 204 -2.54 5.00 -7.69
CA TRP A 204 -2.14 4.30 -6.47
C TRP A 204 -3.26 4.37 -5.45
N LEU A 205 -3.60 3.21 -4.87
CA LEU A 205 -4.51 3.09 -3.73
C LEU A 205 -3.70 2.53 -2.56
N THR A 206 -3.66 3.27 -1.45
CA THR A 206 -2.81 2.95 -0.30
C THR A 206 -3.58 3.04 1.01
N ALA A 207 -3.01 2.46 2.08
CA ALA A 207 -3.64 2.38 3.40
C ALA A 207 -2.61 2.65 4.52
N ASP A 208 -2.52 1.77 5.53
CA ASP A 208 -1.62 1.79 6.70
C ASP A 208 -1.81 2.95 7.71
N VAL A 209 -2.01 4.19 7.27
CA VAL A 209 -1.81 5.37 8.16
C VAL A 209 -3.02 5.79 9.01
N TYR A 210 -4.16 5.10 8.85
CA TYR A 210 -5.36 5.23 9.69
C TYR A 210 -6.04 6.61 9.64
N TYR A 211 -6.04 7.22 8.45
CA TYR A 211 -6.89 8.33 8.04
C TYR A 211 -7.06 8.30 6.50
N CYS A 212 -7.90 9.16 5.94
CA CYS A 212 -8.01 9.28 4.48
C CYS A 212 -7.39 10.57 3.94
N ALA A 213 -6.74 10.47 2.77
CA ALA A 213 -6.10 11.59 2.10
C ALA A 213 -6.03 11.38 0.58
N ALA A 214 -5.88 12.48 -0.14
CA ALA A 214 -5.60 12.46 -1.57
C ALA A 214 -4.33 13.28 -1.84
N HIS A 215 -3.35 12.64 -2.49
CA HIS A 215 -2.09 13.25 -2.86
C HIS A 215 -1.93 13.25 -4.37
N HIS A 216 -1.45 14.38 -4.90
CA HIS A 216 -1.09 14.50 -6.29
C HIS A 216 0.42 14.71 -6.40
N TYR A 217 1.09 13.85 -7.14
CA TYR A 217 2.53 13.88 -7.33
C TYR A 217 2.85 14.53 -8.67
N GLN A 218 3.75 15.52 -8.66
CA GLN A 218 4.15 16.26 -9.85
C GLN A 218 5.67 16.48 -9.88
N PRO A 219 6.35 16.21 -11.01
CA PRO A 219 7.80 16.36 -11.12
C PRO A 219 8.31 17.79 -10.89
N ASP A 220 7.53 18.82 -11.22
CA ASP A 220 7.93 20.23 -11.06
C ASP A 220 8.02 20.67 -9.59
N ARG A 221 7.36 19.94 -8.68
CA ARG A 221 7.45 20.10 -7.22
C ARG A 221 8.45 19.16 -6.57
N ALA A 222 8.97 18.18 -7.32
CA ALA A 222 9.77 17.09 -6.80
C ALA A 222 11.27 17.36 -6.88
N VAL A 223 12.04 16.71 -6.01
CA VAL A 223 13.50 16.65 -6.13
C VAL A 223 13.91 15.59 -7.16
N PHE A 224 13.31 14.40 -7.11
CA PHE A 224 13.42 13.41 -8.17
C PHE A 224 12.40 13.72 -9.27
N GLN A 225 12.83 14.08 -10.48
CA GLN A 225 11.93 14.58 -11.54
C GLN A 225 11.67 13.57 -12.67
N ASP A 226 12.23 12.36 -12.58
CA ASP A 226 12.10 11.35 -13.64
C ASP A 226 10.81 10.53 -13.49
N PHE A 227 9.66 11.19 -13.67
CA PHE A 227 8.35 10.52 -13.65
C PHE A 227 7.26 11.32 -14.39
N ASP A 228 6.13 10.69 -14.70
CA ASP A 228 4.90 11.37 -15.13
C ASP A 228 3.97 11.61 -13.92
N PRO A 229 3.16 12.68 -13.89
CA PRO A 229 2.27 12.94 -12.76
C PRO A 229 1.27 11.82 -12.49
N PHE A 230 0.96 11.59 -11.21
CA PHE A 230 0.01 10.56 -10.80
C PHE A 230 -0.71 10.93 -9.50
N TRP A 231 -1.79 10.19 -9.21
CA TRP A 231 -2.57 10.31 -7.99
C TRP A 231 -2.35 9.11 -7.07
N GLU A 232 -2.29 9.40 -5.77
CA GLU A 232 -2.42 8.44 -4.69
C GLU A 232 -3.66 8.79 -3.86
N PHE A 233 -4.46 7.78 -3.55
CA PHE A 233 -5.57 7.91 -2.62
C PHE A 233 -5.35 6.97 -1.44
N VAL A 234 -5.28 7.56 -0.25
CA VAL A 234 -5.14 6.86 1.02
C VAL A 234 -6.54 6.70 1.62
N ALA A 235 -6.92 5.49 1.98
CA ALA A 235 -8.20 5.23 2.63
C ALA A 235 -8.06 4.26 3.82
N GLY A 236 -8.61 4.66 4.95
CA GLY A 236 -8.67 3.84 6.15
C GLY A 236 -8.77 4.68 7.43
N PRO A 237 -8.88 4.02 8.59
CA PRO A 237 -9.14 2.59 8.73
C PRO A 237 -10.64 2.31 8.62
N LEU A 238 -11.00 1.04 8.40
CA LEU A 238 -12.40 0.59 8.46
C LEU A 238 -12.90 0.48 9.91
N ASN A 239 -12.07 -0.02 10.83
CA ASN A 239 -12.46 -0.19 12.23
C ASN A 239 -11.28 -0.20 13.24
N ALA A 240 -10.15 0.42 12.90
CA ALA A 240 -9.00 0.55 13.80
C ALA A 240 -9.03 1.90 14.52
N GLY A 241 -8.26 2.07 15.59
CA GLY A 241 -8.06 3.41 16.16
C GLY A 241 -7.53 4.34 15.07
N SER A 242 -7.97 5.60 15.00
CA SER A 242 -7.52 6.53 13.95
C SER A 242 -6.24 7.25 14.35
N TYR A 243 -5.35 7.51 13.40
CA TYR A 243 -4.05 8.18 13.60
C TYR A 243 -3.80 9.27 12.56
N GLY A 244 -2.61 9.88 12.60
CA GLY A 244 -2.17 10.89 11.65
C GLY A 244 -2.62 12.32 12.02
N PRO A 245 -2.51 13.28 11.10
CA PRO A 245 -1.92 13.10 9.76
C PRO A 245 -0.40 12.93 9.84
N ASN A 246 0.15 12.14 8.93
CA ASN A 246 1.59 11.97 8.78
C ASN A 246 2.20 13.09 7.92
N VAL A 247 3.52 13.29 8.03
CA VAL A 247 4.24 14.31 7.27
C VAL A 247 4.58 13.77 5.88
N LEU A 248 4.41 14.61 4.85
CA LEU A 248 4.80 14.30 3.48
C LEU A 248 6.29 14.59 3.25
N ASP A 249 6.96 13.63 2.60
CA ASP A 249 8.32 13.74 2.09
C ASP A 249 8.34 14.36 0.69
N LYS A 250 9.26 15.30 0.45
CA LYS A 250 9.33 16.06 -0.81
C LYS A 250 10.05 15.36 -1.96
N THR A 251 10.62 14.17 -1.76
CA THR A 251 11.38 13.43 -2.79
C THR A 251 10.61 13.36 -4.12
N PHE A 252 9.33 13.00 -4.06
CA PHE A 252 8.44 12.87 -5.23
C PHE A 252 7.44 14.03 -5.39
N GLY A 253 7.62 15.15 -4.68
CA GLY A 253 6.82 16.36 -4.82
C GLY A 253 5.30 16.21 -4.61
N PRO A 254 4.82 15.49 -3.57
CA PRO A 254 3.40 15.38 -3.30
C PRO A 254 2.79 16.73 -2.90
N GLU A 255 1.60 16.98 -3.42
CA GLU A 255 0.68 18.01 -2.93
C GLU A 255 -0.41 17.34 -2.11
N LEU A 256 -0.62 17.84 -0.88
CA LEU A 256 -1.74 17.46 -0.04
C LEU A 256 -3.01 18.15 -0.54
N VAL A 257 -3.79 17.45 -1.37
CA VAL A 257 -5.03 17.99 -1.95
C VAL A 257 -6.19 17.87 -0.95
N PHE A 258 -6.22 16.78 -0.19
CA PHE A 258 -7.24 16.55 0.82
C PHE A 258 -6.69 15.66 1.94
N GLN A 259 -7.13 15.92 3.18
CA GLN A 259 -7.00 14.99 4.30
C GLN A 259 -8.18 15.14 5.25
N LYS A 260 -8.57 14.03 5.89
CA LYS A 260 -9.45 14.02 7.05
C LYS A 260 -8.88 13.02 8.06
N ALA A 261 -8.36 13.56 9.15
CA ALA A 261 -7.67 12.84 10.22
C ALA A 261 -8.33 13.15 11.58
N PRO A 262 -8.20 12.27 12.59
CA PRO A 262 -8.73 12.48 13.92
C PRO A 262 -8.07 13.67 14.64
N PRO A 263 -8.71 14.22 15.68
CA PRO A 263 -8.14 15.32 16.48
C PRO A 263 -6.99 14.86 17.40
N ALA A 264 -6.86 13.56 17.64
CA ALA A 264 -5.82 12.97 18.48
C ALA A 264 -5.39 11.59 17.95
N GLN A 265 -4.15 11.20 18.25
CA GLN A 265 -3.64 9.86 17.91
C GLN A 265 -4.42 8.77 18.64
N ASN A 266 -4.56 7.60 18.00
CA ASN A 266 -5.28 6.45 18.52
C ASN A 266 -6.71 6.78 18.98
N THR A 267 -7.41 7.61 18.20
CA THR A 267 -8.80 7.97 18.49
C THR A 267 -9.70 6.75 18.27
N SER A 268 -10.68 6.54 19.15
CA SER A 268 -11.59 5.38 19.07
C SER A 268 -12.31 5.28 17.72
N PRO A 269 -12.53 4.07 17.17
CA PRO A 269 -13.37 3.88 15.98
C PRO A 269 -14.77 4.51 16.09
N PHE A 270 -15.31 4.59 17.31
CA PHE A 270 -16.62 5.22 17.58
C PHE A 270 -16.63 6.75 17.45
N ALA A 271 -15.47 7.39 17.25
CA ALA A 271 -15.38 8.84 17.12
C ALA A 271 -15.66 9.36 15.70
N GLY A 272 -16.00 8.48 14.75
CA GLY A 272 -16.41 8.88 13.39
C GLY A 272 -15.27 9.17 12.41
N TYR A 273 -14.06 8.71 12.69
CA TYR A 273 -12.87 8.88 11.82
C TYR A 273 -12.46 7.56 11.14
N GLN A 274 -13.44 6.80 10.67
CA GLN A 274 -13.21 5.63 9.83
C GLN A 274 -13.64 5.95 8.41
N PHE A 275 -12.87 5.45 7.45
CA PHE A 275 -12.99 5.82 6.05
C PHE A 275 -12.79 4.61 5.14
N PHE A 276 -13.40 4.66 3.97
CA PHE A 276 -13.16 3.73 2.87
C PHE A 276 -13.18 4.45 1.52
N GLY A 277 -12.53 3.85 0.53
CA GLY A 277 -12.51 4.36 -0.84
C GLY A 277 -13.56 3.70 -1.72
N GLU A 278 -14.11 4.46 -2.65
CA GLU A 278 -14.93 3.95 -3.75
C GLU A 278 -14.34 4.44 -5.08
N VAL A 279 -14.19 3.53 -6.04
CA VAL A 279 -13.67 3.83 -7.38
C VAL A 279 -14.70 3.42 -8.41
N ASN A 280 -15.16 4.38 -9.20
CA ASN A 280 -16.10 4.16 -10.30
C ASN A 280 -15.40 4.50 -11.62
N ILE A 281 -15.51 3.61 -12.61
CA ILE A 281 -15.02 3.86 -13.98
C ILE A 281 -16.22 3.89 -14.90
N ASP A 282 -16.44 5.02 -15.58
CA ASP A 282 -17.49 5.12 -16.58
C ASP A 282 -17.13 4.28 -17.82
N GLY A 283 -18.04 3.40 -18.23
CA GLY A 283 -17.79 2.45 -19.32
C GLY A 283 -17.77 3.08 -20.73
N GLN A 284 -18.23 4.33 -20.87
CA GLN A 284 -18.29 5.03 -22.17
C GLN A 284 -17.16 6.05 -22.30
N SER A 285 -16.98 6.91 -21.32
CA SER A 285 -15.94 7.95 -21.32
C SER A 285 -14.59 7.42 -20.86
N GLY A 286 -14.57 6.36 -20.05
CA GLY A 286 -13.38 5.86 -19.39
C GLY A 286 -12.89 6.74 -18.25
N GLU A 287 -13.65 7.74 -17.82
CA GLU A 287 -13.33 8.55 -16.64
C GLU A 287 -13.36 7.70 -15.37
N MET A 288 -12.38 7.89 -14.50
CA MET A 288 -12.33 7.27 -13.18
C MET A 288 -12.67 8.30 -12.11
N THR A 289 -13.71 8.08 -11.33
CA THR A 289 -14.01 8.87 -10.12
C THR A 289 -13.59 8.09 -8.89
N VAL A 290 -12.70 8.68 -8.08
CA VAL A 290 -12.33 8.17 -6.76
C VAL A 290 -13.01 9.04 -5.70
N ALA A 291 -13.78 8.40 -4.82
CA ALA A 291 -14.44 9.02 -3.68
C ALA A 291 -13.85 8.46 -2.37
N LEU A 292 -13.55 9.35 -1.42
CA LEU A 292 -13.24 8.98 -0.04
C LEU A 292 -14.52 9.16 0.77
N ARG A 293 -14.98 8.09 1.42
CA ARG A 293 -16.24 8.06 2.16
C ARG A 293 -16.00 7.87 3.65
N ASP A 294 -16.85 8.47 4.49
CA ASP A 294 -16.92 8.18 5.92
C ASP A 294 -17.83 6.98 6.23
N LEU A 295 -17.99 6.65 7.51
CA LEU A 295 -18.81 5.53 8.00
C LEU A 295 -20.27 5.57 7.56
N ASP A 296 -20.82 6.74 7.30
CA ASP A 296 -22.20 6.91 6.86
C ASP A 296 -22.33 6.78 5.34
N GLY A 297 -21.22 6.49 4.64
CA GLY A 297 -21.13 6.42 3.19
C GLY A 297 -21.11 7.80 2.53
N VAL A 298 -21.00 8.88 3.30
CA VAL A 298 -20.97 10.24 2.77
C VAL A 298 -19.61 10.50 2.17
N SER A 299 -19.61 11.01 0.94
CA SER A 299 -18.39 11.40 0.25
C SER A 299 -17.81 12.66 0.90
N VAL A 300 -16.62 12.53 1.49
CA VAL A 300 -15.88 13.65 2.11
C VAL A 300 -14.91 14.30 1.14
N PHE A 301 -14.59 13.61 0.04
CA PHE A 301 -13.78 14.10 -1.07
C PHE A 301 -14.01 13.27 -2.33
N GLU A 302 -14.05 13.91 -3.50
CA GLU A 302 -14.14 13.24 -4.80
C GLU A 302 -13.16 13.84 -5.80
N ARG A 303 -12.60 12.98 -6.64
CA ARG A 303 -11.77 13.38 -7.77
C ARG A 303 -12.08 12.53 -8.99
N THR A 304 -12.49 13.19 -10.08
CA THR A 304 -12.58 12.57 -11.41
C THR A 304 -11.28 12.75 -12.18
N LEU A 305 -10.73 11.64 -12.63
CA LEU A 305 -9.53 11.53 -13.43
C LEU A 305 -9.91 11.23 -14.88
N GLN A 306 -9.26 11.95 -15.79
CA GLN A 306 -9.47 11.81 -17.22
C GLN A 306 -8.50 10.77 -17.77
N PRO A 307 -8.96 9.81 -18.60
CA PRO A 307 -8.05 8.90 -19.27
C PRO A 307 -7.11 9.68 -20.20
N VAL A 308 -5.84 9.30 -20.23
CA VAL A 308 -4.88 9.89 -21.16
C VAL A 308 -5.29 9.50 -22.58
N LYS A 309 -5.62 10.50 -23.41
CA LYS A 309 -5.94 10.27 -24.82
C LYS A 309 -4.69 9.81 -25.55
N GLU A 310 -4.68 8.57 -26.03
CA GLU A 310 -3.62 8.12 -26.94
C GLU A 310 -3.68 8.95 -28.23
N VAL A 311 -2.59 9.65 -28.55
CA VAL A 311 -2.35 10.07 -29.94
C VAL A 311 -1.94 8.80 -30.67
N SER A 312 -2.87 8.26 -31.46
CA SER A 312 -2.72 7.03 -32.24
C SER A 312 -1.31 6.88 -32.80
N ARG A 313 -0.61 5.81 -32.39
CA ARG A 313 0.62 5.37 -33.05
C ARG A 313 0.25 4.99 -34.48
N ILE A 314 0.53 5.87 -35.44
CA ILE A 314 0.51 5.50 -36.85
C ILE A 314 1.58 4.42 -37.00
N VAL A 315 1.14 3.22 -37.37
CA VAL A 315 1.98 2.04 -37.64
C VAL A 315 2.91 2.32 -38.81
#